data_AF-A0A7W2AH05-F1
#
_entry.id   AF-A0A7W2AH05-F1
#
_cell.length_a   1.000
_cell.length_b   1.000
_cell.length_c   1.000
_cell.angle_alpha   90.00
_cell.angle_beta   90.00
_cell.angle_gamma   90.00
#
_symmetry.space_group_name_H-M   'P 1'
#
loop_
_entity.id
_entity.type
_entity.pdbx_description
1 polymer ?
#
loop_
_entity_poly.entity_id
_entity_poly.type
_entity_poly.pdbx_seq_one_letter_code
_entity_poly.pdbx_strand_id
1 'polypeptide(L)' 'MKEKQKEANKIAPGLNDHEELEKKATKEEIARGDYTEVTTLSLDEVDPSD' A
#
# COMPACT_ATOMS: atom_id res chain seq x y z
N MET A 1 32.86 2.75 -21.96
CA MET A 1 32.57 1.54 -21.18
C MET A 1 31.23 1.77 -20.48
N LYS A 2 30.14 1.15 -20.98
CA LYS A 2 28.85 1.16 -20.28
C LYS A 2 28.76 -0.16 -19.54
N GLU A 3 29.20 -0.15 -18.29
CA GLU A 3 28.88 -1.20 -17.33
C GLU A 3 27.35 -1.28 -17.26
N LYS A 4 26.74 -2.17 -18.04
CA LYS A 4 25.37 -2.60 -17.81
C LYS A 4 25.41 -3.32 -16.49
N GLN A 5 25.21 -2.57 -15.41
CA GLN A 5 24.88 -3.13 -14.11
C GLN A 5 23.79 -4.15 -14.38
N LYS A 6 24.08 -5.42 -14.10
CA LYS A 6 23.06 -6.44 -13.95
C LYS A 6 22.18 -5.92 -12.83
N GLU A 7 21.11 -5.20 -13.17
CA GLU A 7 20.05 -4.94 -12.22
C GLU A 7 19.62 -6.32 -11.74
N ALA A 8 20.00 -6.64 -10.50
CA ALA A 8 19.49 -7.82 -9.84
C ALA A 8 17.96 -7.79 -10.00
N ASN A 9 17.35 -8.93 -10.32
CA ASN A 9 15.89 -9.03 -10.45
C ASN A 9 15.26 -8.35 -9.21
N LYS A 10 14.77 -7.13 -9.39
CA LYS A 10 14.24 -6.29 -8.31
C LYS A 10 12.73 -6.23 -8.50
N ILE A 11 12.00 -6.44 -7.42
CA ILE A 11 10.55 -6.27 -7.41
C ILE A 11 10.27 -4.80 -7.75
N ALA A 12 9.36 -4.56 -8.69
CA ALA A 12 8.97 -3.20 -9.03
C ALA A 12 8.35 -2.52 -7.80
N PRO A 13 8.56 -1.21 -7.60
CA PRO A 13 7.85 -0.46 -6.58
C PRO A 13 6.34 -0.66 -6.73
N GLY A 14 5.62 -0.87 -5.63
CA GLY A 14 4.18 -1.12 -5.59
C GLY A 14 3.79 -2.60 -5.68
N LEU A 15 4.68 -3.50 -6.11
CA LEU A 15 4.35 -4.91 -6.36
C LEU A 15 4.39 -5.77 -5.08
N ASN A 16 5.01 -5.29 -3.99
CA ASN A 16 5.08 -5.98 -2.71
C ASN A 16 4.96 -5.00 -1.53
N ASP A 17 4.05 -4.02 -1.65
CA ASP A 17 3.98 -2.86 -0.76
C ASP A 17 2.71 -2.89 0.11
N HIS A 18 1.96 -4.00 0.08
CA HIS A 18 0.67 -4.11 0.76
C HIS A 18 0.76 -3.84 2.27
N GLU A 19 1.82 -4.34 2.93
CA GLU A 19 2.05 -4.09 4.36
C GLU A 19 2.30 -2.60 4.67
N GLU A 20 2.99 -1.88 3.77
CA GLU A 20 3.24 -0.45 3.94
C GLU A 20 1.98 0.38 3.69
N LEU A 21 1.16 0.02 2.69
CA LEU A 21 -0.06 0.73 2.32
C LEU A 21 -1.17 0.58 3.37
N GLU A 22 -1.27 -0.59 4.02
CA GLU A 22 -2.28 -0.86 5.06
C GLU A 22 -1.82 -0.44 6.46
N LYS A 23 -0.58 0.07 6.58
CA LYS A 23 -0.01 0.47 7.86
C LYS A 23 -0.81 1.61 8.48
N LYS A 24 -1.26 1.40 9.72
CA LYS A 24 -1.92 2.44 10.51
C LYS A 24 -0.88 3.45 11.03
N ALA A 25 -1.22 4.73 10.93
CA ALA A 25 -0.42 5.80 11.52
C ALA A 25 -0.41 5.69 13.05
N THR A 26 0.74 5.97 13.65
CA THR A 26 0.91 6.07 15.10
C THR A 26 0.30 7.37 15.64
N LYS A 27 0.11 7.47 16.96
CA LYS A 27 -0.44 8.67 17.59
C LYS A 27 0.45 9.89 17.36
N GLU A 28 1.76 9.68 17.39
CA GLU A 28 2.78 10.71 17.20
C GLU A 28 2.79 11.22 15.76
N GLU A 29 2.65 10.32 14.77
CA GLU A 29 2.53 10.70 13.35
C GLU A 29 1.24 11.50 13.11
N ILE A 30 0.11 11.06 13.68
CA ILE A 30 -1.16 11.81 13.61
C ILE A 30 -1.01 13.21 14.23
N ALA A 31 -0.36 13.30 15.40
CA ALA A 31 -0.16 14.58 16.08
C ALA A 31 0.73 15.56 15.29
N ARG A 32 1.68 15.05 14.49
CA ARG A 32 2.52 15.86 13.60
C ARG A 32 1.90 16.15 12.24
N GLY A 33 0.78 15.48 11.89
CA GLY A 33 0.19 15.55 10.56
C GLY A 33 0.87 14.65 9.52
N ASP A 34 1.74 13.74 9.95
CA ASP A 34 2.50 12.81 9.10
C ASP A 34 1.65 11.58 8.73
N TYR A 35 0.45 11.79 8.19
CA TYR A 35 -0.43 10.70 7.77
C TYR A 35 -1.26 11.10 6.56
N THR A 36 -1.83 10.10 5.87
CA THR A 36 -2.80 10.31 4.80
C THR A 36 -4.12 9.68 5.21
N GLU A 37 -5.21 10.42 5.06
CA GLU A 37 -6.56 9.90 5.29
C GLU A 37 -7.00 9.06 4.08
N VAL A 38 -7.42 7.83 4.35
CA VAL A 38 -7.88 6.87 3.33
C VAL A 38 -9.21 6.26 3.77
N THR A 39 -10.10 6.02 2.81
CA THR A 39 -11.40 5.37 3.04
C THR A 39 -11.50 4.14 2.16
N THR A 40 -11.75 2.98 2.78
CA THR A 40 -11.96 1.72 2.06
C THR A 40 -13.45 1.45 1.92
N LEU A 41 -13.94 1.34 0.69
CA LEU A 41 -15.30 0.90 0.39
C LEU A 41 -15.30 -0.61 0.14
N SER A 42 -16.03 -1.36 0.95
CA SER A 42 -16.31 -2.78 0.75
C SER A 42 -17.81 -2.98 0.55
N LEU A 43 -18.20 -3.65 -0.54
CA LEU A 43 -19.58 -4.03 -0.81
C LEU A 43 -19.75 -5.51 -0.43
N ASP A 44 -20.73 -5.79 0.43
CA ASP A 44 -21.16 -7.16 0.74
C ASP A 44 -22.35 -7.47 -0.18
N GLU A 45 -22.10 -8.18 -1.28
CA GLU A 45 -23.16 -8.63 -2.17
C GLU A 45 -23.92 -9.77 -1.48
N VAL A 46 -25.08 -9.46 -0.91
CA VAL A 46 -26.04 -10.49 -0.52
C VAL A 46 -26.68 -11.03 -1.79
N ASP A 47 -26.52 -12.34 -2.02
CA ASP A 47 -27.24 -13.04 -3.10
C ASP A 47 -28.74 -12.77 -2.89
N PRO A 48 -29.49 -12.25 -3.90
CA PRO A 48 -30.91 -12.03 -3.73
C PRO A 48 -31.57 -13.35 -3.32
N SER A 49 -32.35 -13.31 -2.23
CA SER A 49 -33.17 -14.47 -1.87
C SER A 49 -34.25 -14.66 -2.94
N ASP A 50 -34.24 -15.83 -3.60
CA ASP A 50 -35.27 -16.28 -4.55
C ASP A 50 -36.69 -16.27 -3.95
#